data_AF-A0A936RHP4-F1
#
_entry.id   AF-A0A936RHP4-F1
#
_cell.length_a   1.000
_cell.length_b   1.000
_cell.length_c   1.000
_cell.angle_alpha   90.00
_cell.angle_beta   90.00
_cell.angle_gamma   90.00
#
_symmetry.space_group_name_H-M   'P 1'
#
loop_
_entity.id
_entity.type
_entity.pdbx_description
1 polymer ?
#
loop_
_entity_poly.entity_id
_entity_poly.type
_entity_poly.pdbx_seq_one_letter_code
_entity_poly.pdbx_strand_id
1 'polypeptide(L)'
;MKSFLRKSKIFAITLLIVNLLFAGTASAKTTTWNLATGGLWTTAGNWNNGVPVAGDDVIINSTSSAITAVPNISLASLTIGGTCQLSGSGNPSLITVTGTFSVSTGNVFTLGVGVSTNRVNITLASTGTGTISGTVNLSTGTTNAIFTNAGDLTISSTGVIDDISDVSDFALSATGILRIGSTSGISTTAGTGNIRVTGTRTYTAGSEVIYNGSAAQVTGNAIPTTSDITIDNAAGVSLTAAYTGTGTLTMTDGTLNMANFNLSVGGLTGSGNLTHSSGAAGVRTLAVTGNSSPAAYTGVISNGTATSVLLTKSGNGTLTLNGLNTYTGTTTIGAGTISINTLQSVSGGASSLGAPTTVANGTIIPVDVAVLLYTGAGHSSNRIIQTETDGSTIDASGSGTLTLSGGITAGGNNNLII
;
A
#
# COMPACT_ATOMS: atom_id res chain seq x y z
N MET A 1 -72.83 -15.62 -16.96
CA MET A 1 -72.75 -14.43 -16.08
C MET A 1 -72.04 -13.35 -16.87
N LYS A 2 -72.78 -12.41 -17.49
CA LYS A 2 -73.25 -11.21 -16.76
C LYS A 2 -72.05 -10.68 -15.97
N SER A 3 -71.40 -9.67 -16.52
CA SER A 3 -71.64 -8.32 -16.00
C SER A 3 -70.83 -8.09 -14.74
N PHE A 4 -69.99 -7.11 -14.63
CA PHE A 4 -69.88 -5.83 -15.31
C PHE A 4 -68.55 -5.32 -14.73
N LEU A 5 -67.68 -4.73 -15.55
CA LEU A 5 -67.51 -3.29 -15.45
C LEU A 5 -67.42 -2.79 -14.01
N ARG A 6 -66.19 -2.63 -13.55
CA ARG A 6 -65.50 -1.34 -13.64
C ARG A 6 -64.00 -1.66 -13.68
N LYS A 7 -63.28 -1.57 -14.81
CA LYS A 7 -63.05 -0.35 -15.59
C LYS A 7 -63.09 0.88 -14.67
N SER A 8 -61.92 1.39 -14.30
CA SER A 8 -61.60 2.78 -14.62
C SER A 8 -60.14 3.03 -14.25
N LYS A 9 -59.23 3.02 -15.25
CA LYS A 9 -58.48 4.22 -15.71
C LYS A 9 -57.22 4.44 -14.85
N ILE A 10 -55.99 4.25 -15.35
CA ILE A 10 -55.29 5.10 -16.33
C ILE A 10 -55.50 6.60 -16.02
N PHE A 11 -54.41 7.29 -15.67
CA PHE A 11 -54.23 8.74 -15.43
C PHE A 11 -54.59 9.32 -14.05
N ALA A 12 -53.58 9.39 -13.18
CA ALA A 12 -53.14 10.60 -12.47
C ALA A 12 -51.69 10.30 -12.01
N ILE A 13 -50.64 10.74 -12.71
CA ILE A 13 -50.10 12.10 -12.60
C ILE A 13 -50.50 12.77 -11.29
N THR A 14 -49.92 12.25 -10.21
CA THR A 14 -49.56 13.05 -9.03
C THR A 14 -48.05 12.82 -8.93
N LEU A 15 -47.23 13.55 -9.67
CA LEU A 15 -46.54 14.74 -9.15
C LEU A 15 -46.36 14.72 -7.62
N LEU A 16 -45.85 13.61 -7.08
CA LEU A 16 -45.02 13.71 -5.90
C LEU A 16 -43.70 14.26 -6.40
N ILE A 17 -43.64 15.59 -6.48
CA ILE A 17 -42.41 16.33 -6.22
C ILE A 17 -42.01 15.89 -4.81
N VAL A 18 -41.37 14.72 -4.71
CA VAL A 18 -40.33 14.55 -3.73
C VAL A 18 -39.40 15.68 -4.10
N ASN A 19 -39.38 16.70 -3.25
CA ASN A 19 -38.20 17.55 -3.14
C ASN A 19 -37.05 16.59 -2.83
N LEU A 20 -36.54 15.92 -3.87
CA LEU A 20 -35.12 15.83 -4.03
C LEU A 20 -34.74 17.31 -3.96
N LEU A 21 -34.31 17.74 -2.79
CA LEU A 21 -33.15 18.59 -2.76
C LEU A 21 -32.09 17.82 -3.58
N PHE A 22 -32.16 17.95 -4.91
CA PHE A 22 -31.02 18.42 -5.62
C PHE A 22 -30.67 19.71 -4.88
N ALA A 23 -29.89 19.60 -3.80
CA ALA A 23 -28.83 20.56 -3.62
C ALA A 23 -28.17 20.54 -5.00
N GLY A 24 -28.52 21.52 -5.83
CA GLY A 24 -27.93 21.64 -7.14
C GLY A 24 -26.46 21.69 -6.86
N THR A 25 -25.76 20.57 -7.06
CA THR A 25 -24.35 20.64 -7.34
C THR A 25 -24.34 21.38 -8.65
N ALA A 26 -24.24 22.71 -8.55
CA ALA A 26 -23.86 23.54 -9.67
C ALA A 26 -22.71 22.77 -10.32
N SER A 27 -22.86 22.44 -11.61
CA SER A 27 -21.81 21.73 -12.35
C SER A 27 -20.49 22.39 -12.00
N ALA A 28 -19.51 21.61 -11.53
CA ALA A 28 -18.20 22.11 -11.14
C ALA A 28 -17.73 23.08 -12.23
N LYS A 29 -17.52 24.33 -11.85
CA LYS A 29 -17.07 25.32 -12.81
C LYS A 29 -15.57 25.31 -12.81
N THR A 30 -14.98 25.25 -14.00
CA THR A 30 -13.54 25.43 -14.13
C THR A 30 -13.20 26.91 -14.09
N THR A 31 -12.29 27.26 -13.17
CA THR A 31 -11.73 28.58 -13.03
C THR A 31 -10.20 28.51 -13.02
N THR A 32 -9.58 29.42 -13.75
CA THR A 32 -8.14 29.43 -14.02
C THR A 32 -7.53 30.74 -13.54
N TRP A 33 -6.42 30.62 -12.83
CA TRP A 33 -5.59 31.76 -12.44
C TRP A 33 -4.78 32.28 -13.63
N ASN A 34 -4.91 33.57 -13.94
CA ASN A 34 -4.33 34.15 -15.16
C ASN A 34 -3.11 35.08 -14.90
N LEU A 35 -2.79 35.38 -13.63
CA LEU A 35 -1.84 36.44 -13.29
C LEU A 35 -0.47 35.89 -12.89
N ALA A 36 0.57 36.27 -13.64
CA ALA A 36 1.96 35.99 -13.28
C ALA A 36 2.43 36.79 -12.04
N THR A 37 1.83 37.93 -11.75
CA THR A 37 2.24 38.81 -10.65
C THR A 37 1.75 38.37 -9.27
N GLY A 38 0.99 37.27 -9.18
CA GLY A 38 0.26 36.91 -7.95
C GLY A 38 -0.93 37.85 -7.68
N GLY A 39 -1.48 37.80 -6.48
CA GLY A 39 -2.65 38.60 -6.08
C GLY A 39 -3.56 37.90 -5.08
N LEU A 40 -4.67 38.56 -4.70
CA LEU A 40 -5.64 37.99 -3.78
C LEU A 40 -6.50 36.91 -4.47
N TRP A 41 -6.66 35.76 -3.82
CA TRP A 41 -7.59 34.70 -4.25
C TRP A 41 -9.02 35.23 -4.41
N THR A 42 -9.44 36.16 -3.56
CA THR A 42 -10.81 36.68 -3.49
C THR A 42 -11.15 37.72 -4.55
N THR A 43 -10.20 38.18 -5.36
CA THR A 43 -10.46 39.16 -6.43
C THR A 43 -10.93 38.45 -7.70
N ALA A 44 -12.20 38.66 -8.08
CA ALA A 44 -12.81 37.98 -9.23
C ALA A 44 -12.05 38.19 -10.56
N GLY A 45 -11.45 39.36 -10.78
CA GLY A 45 -10.69 39.67 -11.98
C GLY A 45 -9.38 38.87 -12.15
N ASN A 46 -8.89 38.22 -11.09
CA ASN A 46 -7.69 37.38 -11.16
C ASN A 46 -7.97 36.01 -11.79
N TRP A 47 -9.25 35.66 -11.93
CA TRP A 47 -9.74 34.37 -12.40
C TRP A 47 -10.51 34.53 -13.72
N ASN A 48 -10.30 33.62 -14.68
CA ASN A 48 -11.03 33.67 -15.97
C ASN A 48 -12.55 33.50 -15.84
N ASN A 49 -13.00 32.89 -14.74
CA ASN A 49 -14.39 32.53 -14.53
C ASN A 49 -14.80 32.90 -13.09
N GLY A 50 -14.33 34.02 -12.56
CA GLY A 50 -14.66 34.47 -11.21
C GLY A 50 -14.04 33.61 -10.10
N VAL A 51 -14.25 34.04 -8.86
CA VAL A 51 -13.62 33.46 -7.67
C VAL A 51 -14.09 32.00 -7.49
N PRO A 52 -13.16 31.02 -7.33
CA PRO A 52 -13.51 29.65 -7.04
C PRO A 52 -14.31 29.52 -5.74
N VAL A 53 -15.37 28.72 -5.78
CA VAL A 53 -16.16 28.32 -4.62
C VAL A 53 -16.05 26.81 -4.36
N ALA A 54 -16.69 26.33 -3.30
CA ALA A 54 -16.67 24.90 -2.99
C ALA A 54 -17.29 24.07 -4.13
N GLY A 55 -16.60 23.01 -4.54
CA GLY A 55 -17.00 22.13 -5.65
C GLY A 55 -16.49 22.56 -7.02
N ASP A 56 -15.80 23.70 -7.15
CA ASP A 56 -15.22 24.13 -8.43
C ASP A 56 -13.90 23.40 -8.75
N ASP A 57 -13.54 23.43 -10.03
CA ASP A 57 -12.25 23.01 -10.55
C ASP A 57 -11.31 24.21 -10.63
N VAL A 58 -10.15 24.11 -9.98
CA VAL A 58 -9.14 25.18 -9.98
C VAL A 58 -7.93 24.77 -10.79
N ILE A 59 -7.53 25.64 -11.72
CA ILE A 59 -6.33 25.48 -12.53
C ILE A 59 -5.38 26.67 -12.29
N ILE A 60 -4.12 26.39 -11.97
CA ILE A 60 -3.05 27.39 -11.87
C ILE A 60 -1.94 26.98 -12.84
N ASN A 61 -2.00 27.50 -14.07
CA ASN A 61 -1.06 27.16 -15.14
C ASN A 61 0.06 28.20 -15.31
N SER A 62 -0.17 29.44 -14.88
CA SER A 62 0.84 30.48 -14.93
C SER A 62 1.89 30.27 -13.84
N THR A 63 3.17 30.48 -14.16
CA THR A 63 4.16 30.76 -13.12
C THR A 63 3.79 32.09 -12.46
N SER A 64 3.40 32.04 -11.19
CA SER A 64 2.90 33.20 -10.45
C SER A 64 3.70 33.48 -9.20
N SER A 65 3.84 34.76 -8.86
CA SER A 65 4.12 35.15 -7.47
C SER A 65 2.99 34.67 -6.53
N ALA A 66 3.12 34.94 -5.23
CA ALA A 66 2.18 34.46 -4.22
C ALA A 66 0.72 34.85 -4.51
N ILE A 67 -0.15 33.84 -4.50
CA ILE A 67 -1.60 33.97 -4.46
C ILE A 67 -2.01 33.96 -2.99
N THR A 68 -2.54 35.08 -2.51
CA THR A 68 -2.74 35.33 -1.08
C THR A 68 -4.21 35.29 -0.70
N ALA A 69 -4.48 35.27 0.62
CA ALA A 69 -5.83 35.18 1.18
C ALA A 69 -6.61 33.94 0.71
N VAL A 70 -5.92 32.81 0.54
CA VAL A 70 -6.54 31.53 0.16
C VAL A 70 -7.46 31.04 1.29
N PRO A 71 -8.77 30.88 1.05
CA PRO A 71 -9.73 30.53 2.09
C PRO A 71 -9.67 29.04 2.46
N ASN A 72 -10.42 28.66 3.49
CA ASN A 72 -10.82 27.28 3.66
C ASN A 72 -11.78 26.91 2.51
N ILE A 73 -11.46 25.88 1.74
CA ILE A 73 -12.24 25.54 0.55
C ILE A 73 -12.13 24.05 0.21
N SER A 74 -13.25 23.48 -0.26
CA SER A 74 -13.28 22.12 -0.79
C SER A 74 -13.44 22.19 -2.30
N LEU A 75 -12.43 21.77 -3.07
CA LEU A 75 -12.40 21.83 -4.53
C LEU A 75 -12.73 20.47 -5.13
N ALA A 76 -13.40 20.46 -6.29
CA ALA A 76 -13.55 19.25 -7.08
C ALA A 76 -12.20 18.84 -7.70
N SER A 77 -11.43 19.81 -8.18
CA SER A 77 -10.04 19.57 -8.58
C SER A 77 -9.12 20.75 -8.31
N LEU A 78 -7.83 20.45 -8.17
CA LEU A 78 -6.75 21.42 -8.11
C LEU A 78 -5.60 20.96 -9.01
N THR A 79 -5.43 21.67 -10.12
CA THR A 79 -4.40 21.38 -11.14
C THR A 79 -3.34 22.47 -11.13
N ILE A 80 -2.10 22.09 -10.83
CA ILE A 80 -0.94 22.98 -10.85
C ILE A 80 -0.08 22.68 -12.08
N GLY A 81 -0.24 23.52 -13.10
CA GLY A 81 0.51 23.46 -14.36
C GLY A 81 1.66 24.47 -14.46
N GLY A 82 1.76 25.42 -13.53
CA GLY A 82 2.86 26.38 -13.41
C GLY A 82 3.43 26.43 -11.99
N THR A 83 4.56 27.12 -11.81
CA THR A 83 5.14 27.32 -10.46
C THR A 83 4.40 28.41 -9.71
N CYS A 84 3.83 28.09 -8.55
CA CYS A 84 3.03 29.03 -7.79
C CYS A 84 3.16 28.82 -6.28
N GLN A 85 2.67 29.80 -5.55
CA GLN A 85 2.65 29.78 -4.10
C GLN A 85 1.27 30.21 -3.60
N LEU A 86 0.68 29.42 -2.70
CA LEU A 86 -0.60 29.72 -2.05
C LEU A 86 -0.37 30.14 -0.61
N SER A 87 -0.89 31.30 -0.24
CA SER A 87 -0.78 31.84 1.12
C SER A 87 -2.18 31.97 1.72
N GLY A 88 -2.40 31.31 2.86
CA GLY A 88 -3.69 31.22 3.52
C GLY A 88 -4.25 32.58 3.96
N SER A 89 -5.57 32.70 4.05
CA SER A 89 -6.25 33.78 4.77
C SER A 89 -6.21 33.58 6.30
N GLY A 90 -5.94 32.35 6.76
CA GLY A 90 -5.76 32.01 8.17
C GLY A 90 -4.51 31.17 8.42
N ASN A 91 -4.30 30.77 9.68
CA ASN A 91 -3.17 29.95 10.10
C ASN A 91 -3.65 28.70 10.88
N PRO A 92 -3.90 27.56 10.20
CA PRO A 92 -3.84 27.35 8.75
C PRO A 92 -5.16 27.63 8.04
N SER A 93 -5.08 28.00 6.76
CA SER A 93 -6.16 27.68 5.81
C SER A 93 -6.10 26.21 5.41
N LEU A 94 -7.23 25.62 5.04
CA LEU A 94 -7.33 24.23 4.57
C LEU A 94 -7.93 24.17 3.17
N ILE A 95 -7.20 23.53 2.24
CA ILE A 95 -7.73 23.12 0.95
C ILE A 95 -8.02 21.61 1.01
N THR A 96 -9.27 21.22 0.73
CA THR A 96 -9.63 19.82 0.53
C THR A 96 -9.87 19.59 -0.97
N VAL A 97 -9.26 18.57 -1.55
CA VAL A 97 -9.51 18.17 -2.95
C VAL A 97 -10.29 16.86 -2.95
N THR A 98 -11.50 16.85 -3.50
CA THR A 98 -12.40 15.69 -3.46
C THR A 98 -12.37 14.84 -4.74
N GLY A 99 -11.96 15.42 -5.86
CA GLY A 99 -11.74 14.74 -7.13
C GLY A 99 -10.25 14.66 -7.45
N THR A 100 -9.74 15.47 -8.37
CA THR A 100 -8.36 15.32 -8.88
C THR A 100 -7.40 16.38 -8.33
N PHE A 101 -6.23 15.93 -7.87
CA PHE A 101 -5.11 16.80 -7.51
C PHE A 101 -3.92 16.54 -8.44
N SER A 102 -3.30 17.58 -8.99
CA SER A 102 -2.07 17.37 -9.76
C SER A 102 -1.05 18.49 -9.65
N VAL A 103 0.23 18.11 -9.69
CA VAL A 103 1.37 19.02 -9.84
C VAL A 103 2.26 18.51 -10.96
N SER A 104 2.31 19.28 -12.04
CA SER A 104 3.02 18.89 -13.26
C SER A 104 4.53 18.88 -13.08
N THR A 105 5.22 18.04 -13.86
CA THR A 105 6.68 17.90 -13.84
C THR A 105 7.39 19.25 -14.00
N GLY A 106 8.44 19.47 -13.19
CA GLY A 106 9.26 20.68 -13.25
C GLY A 106 8.65 21.92 -12.58
N ASN A 107 7.40 21.85 -12.12
CA ASN A 107 6.76 22.95 -11.38
C ASN A 107 6.91 22.79 -9.88
N VAL A 108 6.96 23.92 -9.18
CA VAL A 108 6.96 24.00 -7.72
C VAL A 108 5.64 24.58 -7.23
N PHE A 109 4.95 23.84 -6.36
CA PHE A 109 3.73 24.25 -5.69
C PHE A 109 4.03 24.47 -4.21
N THR A 110 4.12 25.73 -3.79
CA THR A 110 4.43 26.07 -2.40
C THR A 110 3.15 26.39 -1.63
N LEU A 111 2.95 25.72 -0.50
CA LEU A 111 1.83 25.89 0.42
C LEU A 111 2.29 26.68 1.64
N GLY A 112 2.01 27.98 1.64
CA GLY A 112 2.38 28.98 2.64
C GLY A 112 3.38 30.01 2.10
N VAL A 113 3.68 31.02 2.92
CA VAL A 113 4.80 31.97 2.73
C VAL A 113 5.84 31.65 3.79
N GLY A 114 7.14 31.78 3.49
CA GLY A 114 8.26 31.47 4.40
C GLY A 114 8.35 32.35 5.66
N VAL A 115 7.22 32.86 6.15
CA VAL A 115 7.00 33.57 7.40
C VAL A 115 5.67 33.08 8.02
N SER A 116 5.65 32.97 9.34
CA SER A 116 4.82 32.05 10.13
C SER A 116 3.29 32.27 10.19
N THR A 117 2.70 33.15 9.38
CA THR A 117 1.32 33.65 9.60
C THR A 117 0.26 33.22 8.59
N ASN A 118 0.61 32.63 7.44
CA ASN A 118 -0.36 32.35 6.36
C ASN A 118 -0.21 30.94 5.77
N ARG A 119 -0.16 29.93 6.65
CA ARG A 119 0.00 28.52 6.29
C ARG A 119 -1.19 27.98 5.50
N VAL A 120 -0.94 27.05 4.60
CA VAL A 120 -1.97 26.28 3.91
C VAL A 120 -1.72 24.80 4.14
N ASN A 121 -2.70 24.12 4.74
CA ASN A 121 -2.75 22.66 4.78
C ASN A 121 -3.53 22.17 3.56
N ILE A 122 -3.20 20.96 3.11
CA ILE A 122 -3.94 20.31 2.03
C ILE A 122 -4.34 18.89 2.40
N THR A 123 -5.56 18.52 2.03
CA THR A 123 -6.08 17.16 2.16
C THR A 123 -6.55 16.67 0.79
N LEU A 124 -5.98 15.56 0.30
CA LEU A 124 -6.63 14.75 -0.74
C LEU A 124 -7.66 13.86 -0.05
N ALA A 125 -8.95 14.08 -0.32
CA ALA A 125 -10.04 13.34 0.33
C ALA A 125 -10.06 11.87 -0.11
N SER A 126 -10.82 11.02 0.60
CA SER A 126 -10.89 9.58 0.33
C SER A 126 -11.46 9.19 -1.04
N THR A 127 -12.22 10.06 -1.66
CA THR A 127 -12.70 9.91 -3.05
C THR A 127 -11.72 10.44 -4.09
N GLY A 128 -10.67 11.14 -3.64
CA GLY A 128 -9.77 11.88 -4.48
C GLY A 128 -8.70 11.00 -5.11
N THR A 129 -8.24 11.41 -6.29
CA THR A 129 -7.08 10.84 -6.98
C THR A 129 -6.04 11.94 -7.22
N GLY A 130 -4.77 11.60 -7.17
CA GLY A 130 -3.68 12.56 -7.17
C GLY A 130 -2.49 12.14 -8.01
N THR A 131 -1.83 13.09 -8.68
CA THR A 131 -0.51 12.87 -9.29
C THR A 131 0.44 14.03 -9.05
N ILE A 132 1.53 13.78 -8.34
CA ILE A 132 2.61 14.74 -8.12
C ILE A 132 3.81 14.30 -8.96
N SER A 133 4.14 15.06 -9.99
CA SER A 133 5.35 14.88 -10.79
C SER A 133 6.35 16.03 -10.63
N GLY A 134 5.89 17.18 -10.13
CA GLY A 134 6.70 18.30 -9.69
C GLY A 134 6.99 18.27 -8.19
N THR A 135 7.19 19.44 -7.60
CA THR A 135 7.50 19.61 -6.18
C THR A 135 6.31 20.23 -5.45
N VAL A 136 5.90 19.63 -4.34
CA VAL A 136 5.00 20.26 -3.36
C VAL A 136 5.84 20.67 -2.16
N ASN A 137 5.99 21.97 -1.94
CA ASN A 137 6.71 22.51 -0.78
C ASN A 137 5.71 22.90 0.30
N LEU A 138 5.92 22.40 1.51
CA LEU A 138 5.14 22.76 2.70
C LEU A 138 5.91 23.81 3.50
N SER A 139 5.32 25.00 3.64
CA SER A 139 5.88 26.12 4.41
C SER A 139 5.20 26.23 5.76
N THR A 140 6.01 26.31 6.80
CA THR A 140 5.52 26.24 8.19
C THR A 140 5.37 27.62 8.83
N GLY A 141 4.85 27.62 10.04
CA GLY A 141 4.90 28.76 10.95
C GLY A 141 5.25 28.32 12.36
N THR A 142 4.44 28.68 13.36
CA THR A 142 4.64 28.21 14.75
C THR A 142 4.25 26.75 14.97
N THR A 143 3.54 26.14 14.02
CA THR A 143 3.17 24.72 13.99
C THR A 143 3.39 24.17 12.58
N ASN A 144 3.58 22.86 12.47
CA ASN A 144 3.93 22.19 11.21
C ASN A 144 2.79 22.32 10.19
N ALA A 145 3.15 22.55 8.92
CA ALA A 145 2.22 22.35 7.81
C ALA A 145 2.01 20.86 7.59
N ILE A 146 0.86 20.48 7.05
CA ILE A 146 0.56 19.07 6.80
C ILE A 146 -0.04 18.86 5.41
N PHE A 147 0.51 17.86 4.72
CA PHE A 147 -0.14 17.20 3.59
C PHE A 147 -0.81 15.92 4.10
N THR A 148 -2.14 15.84 3.97
CA THR A 148 -2.90 14.64 4.32
C THR A 148 -3.38 13.94 3.05
N ASN A 149 -3.00 12.68 2.86
CA ASN A 149 -3.56 11.81 1.85
C ASN A 149 -4.56 10.85 2.47
N ALA A 150 -5.84 10.97 2.10
CA ALA A 150 -6.87 9.99 2.42
C ALA A 150 -7.37 9.22 1.18
N GLY A 151 -7.04 9.70 -0.02
CA GLY A 151 -7.42 9.09 -1.30
C GLY A 151 -6.27 8.33 -1.95
N ASP A 152 -6.26 8.32 -3.27
CA ASP A 152 -5.26 7.64 -4.09
C ASP A 152 -4.25 8.64 -4.65
N LEU A 153 -3.01 8.63 -4.16
CA LEU A 153 -1.97 9.56 -4.60
C LEU A 153 -0.81 8.81 -5.25
N THR A 154 -0.48 9.20 -6.47
CA THR A 154 0.79 8.82 -7.11
C THR A 154 1.80 9.96 -7.04
N ILE A 155 3.01 9.67 -6.58
CA ILE A 155 4.16 10.55 -6.68
C ILE A 155 5.16 9.91 -7.64
N SER A 156 5.41 10.54 -8.79
CA SER A 156 6.28 9.99 -9.82
C SER A 156 7.74 9.91 -9.35
N SER A 157 8.64 9.33 -10.16
CA SER A 157 10.07 9.25 -9.81
C SER A 157 10.75 10.61 -9.59
N THR A 158 10.22 11.68 -10.18
CA THR A 158 10.71 13.06 -10.01
C THR A 158 9.88 13.87 -9.02
N GLY A 159 8.67 13.39 -8.69
CA GLY A 159 7.75 14.10 -7.82
C GLY A 159 8.20 14.09 -6.37
N VAL A 160 7.97 15.17 -5.63
CA VAL A 160 8.33 15.25 -4.20
C VAL A 160 7.31 16.02 -3.39
N ILE A 161 7.12 15.59 -2.14
CA ILE A 161 6.53 16.41 -1.07
C ILE A 161 7.68 16.75 -0.13
N ASP A 162 8.04 18.03 -0.12
CA ASP A 162 9.22 18.56 0.55
C ASP A 162 8.80 19.61 1.59
N ASP A 163 9.70 19.92 2.50
CA ASP A 163 9.58 21.10 3.33
C ASP A 163 10.36 22.29 2.76
N ILE A 164 9.97 23.50 3.17
CA ILE A 164 10.77 24.70 2.91
C ILE A 164 11.26 25.25 4.24
N SER A 165 12.58 25.11 4.47
CA SER A 165 13.35 25.67 5.60
C SER A 165 12.94 25.31 7.04
N ASP A 166 11.79 24.66 7.25
CA ASP A 166 11.23 24.32 8.55
C ASP A 166 10.58 22.91 8.57
N VAL A 167 10.06 22.48 9.71
CA VAL A 167 9.52 21.13 9.93
C VAL A 167 8.06 20.99 9.47
N SER A 168 7.81 20.18 8.44
CA SER A 168 6.45 19.83 7.98
C SER A 168 6.10 18.37 8.21
N ASP A 169 4.80 18.07 8.28
CA ASP A 169 4.27 16.73 8.50
C ASP A 169 3.64 16.15 7.23
N PHE A 170 3.60 14.83 7.16
CA PHE A 170 2.85 14.06 6.17
C PHE A 170 1.97 13.04 6.88
N ALA A 171 0.73 12.88 6.43
CA ALA A 171 -0.17 11.85 6.94
C ALA A 171 -0.80 11.04 5.81
N LEU A 172 -0.69 9.72 5.91
CA LEU A 172 -1.45 8.74 5.14
C LEU A 172 -2.56 8.18 6.03
N SER A 173 -3.81 8.48 5.67
CA SER A 173 -5.01 8.06 6.41
C SER A 173 -5.30 6.57 6.16
N ALA A 174 -6.16 5.97 6.98
CA ALA A 174 -6.48 4.53 6.90
C ALA A 174 -7.05 4.05 5.55
N THR A 175 -7.58 4.95 4.71
CA THR A 175 -8.05 4.63 3.35
C THR A 175 -7.07 5.07 2.26
N GLY A 176 -5.98 5.73 2.65
CA GLY A 176 -5.06 6.38 1.74
C GLY A 176 -4.16 5.36 1.05
N ILE A 177 -4.04 5.50 -0.26
CA ILE A 177 -3.08 4.78 -1.09
C ILE A 177 -1.99 5.76 -1.52
N LEU A 178 -0.74 5.40 -1.31
CA LEU A 178 0.42 6.18 -1.74
C LEU A 178 1.30 5.33 -2.68
N ARG A 179 1.30 5.68 -3.96
CA ARG A 179 2.21 5.15 -4.98
C ARG A 179 3.48 6.01 -5.05
N ILE A 180 4.64 5.39 -4.98
CA ILE A 180 5.95 6.07 -5.02
C ILE A 180 6.83 5.53 -6.14
N GLY A 181 7.33 6.45 -6.96
CA GLY A 181 8.22 6.16 -8.09
C GLY A 181 9.71 6.37 -7.84
N SER A 182 10.10 6.99 -6.71
CA SER A 182 11.51 7.31 -6.44
C SER A 182 12.36 6.05 -6.23
N THR A 183 13.53 5.99 -6.86
CA THR A 183 14.50 4.90 -6.68
C THR A 183 15.00 4.77 -5.24
N SER A 184 14.90 5.84 -4.44
CA SER A 184 15.31 5.86 -3.02
C SER A 184 14.20 5.44 -2.05
N GLY A 185 13.00 5.13 -2.53
CA GLY A 185 11.87 4.72 -1.70
C GLY A 185 11.44 5.80 -0.70
N ILE A 186 11.14 5.36 0.53
CA ILE A 186 10.80 6.23 1.65
C ILE A 186 12.01 6.33 2.59
N SER A 187 12.64 7.50 2.60
CA SER A 187 13.91 7.72 3.30
C SER A 187 13.82 8.93 4.24
N THR A 188 14.49 8.83 5.39
CA THR A 188 14.74 9.96 6.29
C THR A 188 16.04 10.70 5.96
N THR A 189 16.84 10.20 5.02
CA THR A 189 18.01 10.94 4.52
C THR A 189 17.55 12.19 3.77
N ALA A 190 18.09 13.35 4.17
CA ALA A 190 17.72 14.65 3.63
C ALA A 190 17.78 14.67 2.09
N GLY A 191 16.75 15.22 1.44
CA GLY A 191 16.67 15.37 -0.01
C GLY A 191 16.46 14.07 -0.81
N THR A 192 16.18 12.94 -0.16
CA THR A 192 16.01 11.63 -0.83
C THR A 192 14.58 11.11 -0.74
N GLY A 193 14.18 10.31 -1.73
CA GLY A 193 12.82 9.74 -1.79
C GLY A 193 11.74 10.73 -2.26
N ASN A 194 10.50 10.25 -2.28
CA ASN A 194 9.32 11.05 -2.66
C ASN A 194 8.77 11.90 -1.50
N ILE A 195 8.90 11.43 -0.26
CA ILE A 195 8.44 12.14 0.94
C ILE A 195 9.69 12.62 1.69
N ARG A 196 9.91 13.93 1.67
CA ARG A 196 11.14 14.57 2.17
C ARG A 196 10.95 15.43 3.40
N VAL A 197 9.70 15.63 3.81
CA VAL A 197 9.34 16.36 5.04
C VAL A 197 10.12 15.82 6.24
N THR A 198 10.63 16.74 7.07
CA THR A 198 11.47 16.44 8.24
C THR A 198 10.69 16.24 9.54
N GLY A 199 9.40 16.57 9.54
CA GLY A 199 8.50 16.35 10.69
C GLY A 199 7.94 14.94 10.75
N THR A 200 6.78 14.83 11.38
CA THR A 200 6.11 13.55 11.61
C THR A 200 5.55 13.00 10.30
N ARG A 201 5.90 11.75 9.99
CA ARG A 201 5.28 10.97 8.91
C ARG A 201 4.37 9.92 9.53
N THR A 202 3.07 10.18 9.47
CA THR A 202 2.05 9.30 10.06
C THR A 202 1.52 8.37 8.98
N TYR A 203 1.62 7.07 9.21
CA TYR A 203 1.04 6.03 8.37
C TYR A 203 0.02 5.24 9.18
N THR A 204 -1.26 5.42 8.87
CA THR A 204 -2.34 4.84 9.67
C THR A 204 -2.56 3.39 9.26
N ALA A 205 -2.82 2.49 10.22
CA ALA A 205 -3.18 1.10 9.90
C ALA A 205 -4.39 1.05 8.93
N GLY A 206 -4.31 0.17 7.93
CA GLY A 206 -5.27 0.10 6.81
C GLY A 206 -4.86 0.89 5.57
N SER A 207 -3.91 1.84 5.69
CA SER A 207 -3.34 2.50 4.52
C SER A 207 -2.45 1.57 3.68
N GLU A 208 -2.22 1.94 2.43
CA GLU A 208 -1.38 1.18 1.50
C GLU A 208 -0.25 2.05 0.92
N VAL A 209 0.97 1.50 0.89
CA VAL A 209 2.11 2.09 0.18
C VAL A 209 2.55 1.15 -0.94
N ILE A 210 2.62 1.68 -2.15
CA ILE A 210 2.91 0.93 -3.37
C ILE A 210 4.23 1.43 -3.96
N TYR A 211 5.19 0.51 -4.13
CA TYR A 211 6.42 0.76 -4.88
C TYR A 211 6.17 0.42 -6.36
N ASN A 212 6.07 1.45 -7.20
CA ASN A 212 5.68 1.32 -8.61
C ASN A 212 6.57 2.13 -9.57
N GLY A 213 7.84 2.35 -9.20
CA GLY A 213 8.80 3.04 -10.05
C GLY A 213 9.10 2.27 -11.34
N SER A 214 9.50 3.00 -12.39
CA SER A 214 9.94 2.39 -13.66
C SER A 214 11.38 1.86 -13.63
N ALA A 215 12.15 2.26 -12.62
CA ALA A 215 13.50 1.79 -12.34
C ALA A 215 13.50 0.98 -11.04
N ALA A 216 14.55 0.17 -10.83
CA ALA A 216 14.71 -0.58 -9.60
C ALA A 216 14.70 0.37 -8.40
N GLN A 217 13.88 0.04 -7.41
CA GLN A 217 13.76 0.84 -6.18
C GLN A 217 14.45 0.15 -5.01
N VAL A 218 14.73 0.93 -3.98
CA VAL A 218 14.88 0.41 -2.63
C VAL A 218 13.69 0.81 -1.77
N THR A 219 13.46 0.11 -0.66
CA THR A 219 12.43 0.52 0.30
C THR A 219 12.75 1.85 0.97
N GLY A 220 14.04 2.14 1.17
CA GLY A 220 14.48 3.22 2.03
C GLY A 220 14.39 2.84 3.51
N ASN A 221 14.98 3.68 4.36
CA ASN A 221 15.14 3.43 5.80
C ASN A 221 13.93 3.86 6.65
N ALA A 222 12.85 4.34 6.03
CA ALA A 222 11.65 4.84 6.69
C ALA A 222 10.37 4.21 6.12
N ILE A 223 10.46 2.95 5.68
CA ILE A 223 9.29 2.17 5.25
C ILE A 223 8.27 2.04 6.40
N PRO A 224 6.97 2.29 6.16
CA PRO A 224 5.94 2.19 7.19
C PRO A 224 5.75 0.76 7.68
N THR A 225 5.55 0.58 8.99
CA THR A 225 5.35 -0.74 9.61
C THR A 225 3.87 -1.10 9.81
N THR A 226 2.98 -0.10 9.79
CA THR A 226 1.54 -0.25 10.01
C THR A 226 0.71 -0.33 8.74
N SER A 227 1.25 0.14 7.61
CA SER A 227 0.61 0.08 6.29
C SER A 227 0.74 -1.29 5.65
N ASP A 228 -0.22 -1.60 4.78
CA ASP A 228 -0.01 -2.61 3.75
C ASP A 228 1.06 -2.10 2.76
N ILE A 229 1.88 -3.02 2.27
CA ILE A 229 2.95 -2.73 1.32
C ILE A 229 2.68 -3.52 0.04
N THR A 230 2.67 -2.83 -1.10
CA THR A 230 2.55 -3.47 -2.40
C THR A 230 3.81 -3.25 -3.22
N ILE A 231 4.32 -4.33 -3.80
CA ILE A 231 5.42 -4.30 -4.76
C ILE A 231 4.81 -4.49 -6.15
N ASP A 232 4.84 -3.41 -6.93
CA ASP A 232 4.30 -3.33 -8.29
C ASP A 232 5.35 -2.71 -9.22
N ASN A 233 6.58 -3.23 -9.12
CA ASN A 233 7.73 -2.70 -9.84
C ASN A 233 8.46 -3.85 -10.54
N ALA A 234 8.24 -3.96 -11.85
CA ALA A 234 8.86 -4.96 -12.72
C ALA A 234 10.40 -4.95 -12.65
N ALA A 235 11.03 -3.79 -12.40
CA ALA A 235 12.48 -3.68 -12.27
C ALA A 235 13.00 -4.15 -10.90
N GLY A 236 12.10 -4.44 -9.96
CA GLY A 236 12.37 -4.98 -8.64
C GLY A 236 12.55 -3.94 -7.56
N VAL A 237 12.43 -4.40 -6.32
CA VAL A 237 12.61 -3.60 -5.10
C VAL A 237 13.59 -4.32 -4.19
N SER A 238 14.53 -3.61 -3.57
CA SER A 238 15.43 -4.19 -2.56
C SER A 238 15.20 -3.59 -1.18
N LEU A 239 15.19 -4.44 -0.14
CA LEU A 239 15.21 -3.98 1.24
C LEU A 239 16.53 -3.24 1.54
N THR A 240 16.43 -2.12 2.25
CA THR A 240 17.59 -1.38 2.78
C THR A 240 17.87 -1.62 4.26
N ALA A 241 16.94 -2.25 4.97
CA ALA A 241 17.05 -2.62 6.36
C ALA A 241 16.16 -3.84 6.65
N ALA A 242 16.33 -4.45 7.83
CA ALA A 242 15.36 -5.41 8.33
C ALA A 242 13.99 -4.76 8.49
N TYR A 243 12.96 -5.47 8.05
CA TYR A 243 11.59 -4.98 8.08
C TYR A 243 10.73 -5.86 8.98
N THR A 244 9.99 -5.21 9.87
CA THR A 244 8.97 -5.83 10.71
C THR A 244 7.71 -4.98 10.63
N GLY A 245 6.79 -5.37 9.75
CA GLY A 245 5.49 -4.72 9.57
C GLY A 245 4.34 -5.64 9.95
N THR A 246 3.21 -5.03 10.27
CA THR A 246 1.95 -5.72 10.60
C THR A 246 0.96 -5.74 9.43
N GLY A 247 1.23 -4.98 8.36
CA GLY A 247 0.41 -4.98 7.14
C GLY A 247 0.66 -6.19 6.24
N THR A 248 -0.23 -6.38 5.28
CA THR A 248 -0.08 -7.36 4.21
C THR A 248 0.97 -6.89 3.21
N LEU A 249 1.85 -7.80 2.82
CA LEU A 249 2.72 -7.64 1.66
C LEU A 249 2.04 -8.24 0.43
N THR A 250 1.69 -7.39 -0.54
CA THR A 250 1.14 -7.80 -1.83
C THR A 250 2.22 -7.72 -2.91
N MET A 251 2.54 -8.86 -3.51
CA MET A 251 3.52 -8.96 -4.58
C MET A 251 2.81 -8.97 -5.94
N THR A 252 2.53 -7.80 -6.51
CA THR A 252 1.82 -7.68 -7.79
C THR A 252 2.72 -8.00 -8.97
N ASP A 253 3.88 -7.34 -9.05
CA ASP A 253 4.86 -7.52 -10.13
C ASP A 253 6.30 -7.33 -9.64
N GLY A 254 7.23 -7.95 -10.36
CA GLY A 254 8.65 -7.89 -10.08
C GLY A 254 9.12 -8.81 -8.96
N THR A 255 10.29 -8.47 -8.42
CA THR A 255 10.95 -9.23 -7.34
C THR A 255 11.25 -8.31 -6.17
N LEU A 256 10.88 -8.71 -4.96
CA LEU A 256 11.40 -8.11 -3.73
C LEU A 256 12.64 -8.89 -3.30
N ASN A 257 13.79 -8.23 -3.39
CA ASN A 257 15.06 -8.70 -2.87
C ASN A 257 15.18 -8.32 -1.39
N MET A 258 15.14 -9.31 -0.51
CA MET A 258 15.34 -9.14 0.94
C MET A 258 16.75 -8.66 1.30
N ALA A 259 17.67 -8.57 0.33
CA ALA A 259 19.07 -8.17 0.51
C ALA A 259 19.65 -8.86 1.75
N ASN A 260 20.43 -8.21 2.59
CA ASN A 260 21.03 -8.86 3.76
C ASN A 260 20.11 -9.03 4.97
N PHE A 261 18.79 -8.91 4.81
CA PHE A 261 17.88 -8.69 5.92
C PHE A 261 16.83 -9.78 6.11
N ASN A 262 16.28 -9.82 7.32
CA ASN A 262 15.06 -10.56 7.61
C ASN A 262 13.83 -9.71 7.25
N LEU A 263 12.76 -10.39 6.86
CA LEU A 263 11.49 -9.79 6.50
C LEU A 263 10.39 -10.39 7.37
N SER A 264 9.62 -9.55 8.06
CA SER A 264 8.42 -9.92 8.81
C SER A 264 7.24 -9.07 8.37
N VAL A 265 6.14 -9.71 7.99
CA VAL A 265 4.92 -9.09 7.46
C VAL A 265 3.68 -9.67 8.14
N GLY A 266 2.55 -8.96 8.13
CA GLY A 266 1.28 -9.45 8.68
C GLY A 266 0.56 -10.45 7.77
N GLY A 267 0.76 -10.32 6.46
CA GLY A 267 0.22 -11.23 5.45
C GLY A 267 1.09 -11.25 4.20
N LEU A 268 0.90 -12.25 3.34
CA LEU A 268 1.64 -12.40 2.08
C LEU A 268 0.72 -12.92 0.98
N THR A 269 0.66 -12.22 -0.15
CA THR A 269 -0.15 -12.62 -1.31
C THR A 269 0.44 -12.11 -2.63
N GLY A 270 -0.12 -12.55 -3.76
CA GLY A 270 0.30 -12.15 -5.11
C GLY A 270 1.25 -13.14 -5.80
N SER A 271 1.85 -12.70 -6.90
CA SER A 271 2.64 -13.52 -7.83
C SER A 271 4.09 -13.08 -8.01
N GLY A 272 4.47 -11.88 -7.57
CA GLY A 272 5.86 -11.40 -7.63
C GLY A 272 6.78 -12.22 -6.73
N ASN A 273 8.06 -12.32 -7.10
CA ASN A 273 9.01 -13.21 -6.44
C ASN A 273 9.64 -12.59 -5.18
N LEU A 274 10.04 -13.46 -4.26
CA LEU A 274 10.86 -13.11 -3.10
C LEU A 274 12.22 -13.79 -3.23
N THR A 275 13.29 -12.99 -3.11
CA THR A 275 14.65 -13.52 -3.18
C THR A 275 15.58 -12.85 -2.19
N HIS A 276 16.79 -13.34 -2.08
CA HIS A 276 17.87 -12.73 -1.32
C HIS A 276 19.11 -12.68 -2.21
N SER A 277 19.57 -11.50 -2.60
CA SER A 277 20.73 -11.31 -3.47
C SER A 277 21.64 -10.26 -2.85
N SER A 278 22.49 -10.69 -1.92
CA SER A 278 23.25 -9.79 -1.05
C SER A 278 24.77 -9.98 -1.12
N GLY A 279 25.25 -10.96 -1.91
CA GLY A 279 26.66 -11.34 -2.00
C GLY A 279 27.26 -11.92 -0.71
N ALA A 280 26.56 -11.80 0.43
CA ALA A 280 26.96 -12.35 1.71
C ALA A 280 26.15 -13.61 2.01
N ALA A 281 26.87 -14.71 2.26
CA ALA A 281 26.24 -15.94 2.74
C ALA A 281 25.66 -15.74 4.14
N GLY A 282 24.61 -16.48 4.46
CA GLY A 282 23.97 -16.46 5.77
C GLY A 282 22.54 -16.97 5.73
N VAL A 283 22.02 -17.27 6.91
CA VAL A 283 20.62 -17.67 7.10
C VAL A 283 19.74 -16.42 7.20
N ARG A 284 18.61 -16.41 6.51
CA ARG A 284 17.60 -15.33 6.61
C ARG A 284 16.24 -15.90 6.94
N THR A 285 15.38 -15.05 7.48
CA THR A 285 14.02 -15.43 7.84
C THR A 285 13.01 -14.57 7.10
N LEU A 286 12.04 -15.23 6.48
CA LEU A 286 10.77 -14.68 6.07
C LEU A 286 9.71 -15.10 7.11
N ALA A 287 9.14 -14.13 7.81
CA ALA A 287 8.07 -14.34 8.77
C ALA A 287 6.76 -13.76 8.25
N VAL A 288 5.68 -14.54 8.35
CA VAL A 288 4.31 -14.11 8.10
C VAL A 288 3.57 -14.27 9.42
N THR A 289 3.26 -13.15 10.07
CA THR A 289 2.84 -13.11 11.50
C THR A 289 1.33 -13.10 11.70
N GLY A 290 0.58 -13.06 10.60
CA GLY A 290 -0.83 -13.39 10.50
C GLY A 290 -1.05 -14.07 9.16
N ASN A 291 -2.23 -13.94 8.57
CA ASN A 291 -2.49 -13.82 7.14
C ASN A 291 -4.01 -13.82 7.00
N SER A 292 -4.61 -12.63 7.05
CA SER A 292 -6.08 -12.47 6.89
C SER A 292 -6.51 -12.50 5.43
N SER A 293 -5.58 -12.38 4.48
CA SER A 293 -5.87 -12.50 3.06
C SER A 293 -6.17 -13.96 2.68
N PRO A 294 -7.33 -14.25 2.04
CA PRO A 294 -7.63 -15.59 1.54
C PRO A 294 -6.89 -15.91 0.23
N ALA A 295 -6.25 -14.92 -0.40
CA ALA A 295 -5.63 -15.07 -1.70
C ALA A 295 -4.27 -15.78 -1.61
N ALA A 296 -4.02 -16.71 -2.51
CA ALA A 296 -2.77 -17.47 -2.56
C ALA A 296 -1.58 -16.60 -2.96
N TYR A 297 -0.43 -16.90 -2.37
CA TYR A 297 0.85 -16.46 -2.89
C TYR A 297 1.37 -17.51 -3.88
N THR A 298 1.55 -17.10 -5.13
CA THR A 298 1.97 -17.96 -6.25
C THR A 298 3.39 -17.64 -6.74
N GLY A 299 3.99 -16.56 -6.25
CA GLY A 299 5.39 -16.23 -6.52
C GLY A 299 6.36 -17.24 -5.92
N VAL A 300 7.63 -17.14 -6.35
CA VAL A 300 8.71 -18.01 -5.85
C VAL A 300 9.45 -17.32 -4.71
N ILE A 301 9.51 -17.97 -3.56
CA ILE A 301 10.45 -17.69 -2.47
C ILE A 301 11.72 -18.50 -2.76
N SER A 302 12.85 -17.81 -2.86
CA SER A 302 14.15 -18.39 -3.20
C SER A 302 15.24 -17.97 -2.22
N ASN A 303 16.27 -18.80 -2.06
CA ASN A 303 17.47 -18.40 -1.33
C ASN A 303 18.23 -17.26 -1.99
N GLY A 304 18.20 -17.18 -3.33
CA GLY A 304 19.18 -16.44 -4.11
C GLY A 304 20.61 -16.78 -3.66
N THR A 305 21.33 -15.83 -3.07
CA THR A 305 22.70 -15.99 -2.53
C THR A 305 22.76 -16.36 -1.05
N ALA A 306 21.63 -16.49 -0.34
CA ALA A 306 21.59 -16.89 1.06
C ALA A 306 22.06 -18.34 1.22
N THR A 307 22.56 -18.69 2.40
CA THR A 307 22.79 -20.10 2.77
C THR A 307 21.46 -20.84 2.82
N SER A 308 20.45 -20.20 3.41
CA SER A 308 19.06 -20.66 3.43
C SER A 308 18.13 -19.50 3.79
N VAL A 309 16.89 -19.59 3.32
CA VAL A 309 15.77 -18.78 3.82
C VAL A 309 14.86 -19.69 4.63
N LEU A 310 14.69 -19.37 5.91
CA LEU A 310 13.71 -19.95 6.81
C LEU A 310 12.35 -19.30 6.57
N LEU A 311 11.28 -20.09 6.65
CA LEU A 311 9.91 -19.60 6.60
C LEU A 311 9.24 -19.83 7.96
N THR A 312 8.71 -18.77 8.56
CA THR A 312 7.93 -18.87 9.80
C THR A 312 6.53 -18.30 9.57
N LYS A 313 5.49 -19.11 9.76
CA LYS A 313 4.10 -18.64 9.86
C LYS A 313 3.72 -18.56 11.32
N SER A 314 3.20 -17.44 11.79
CA SER A 314 2.61 -17.30 13.12
C SER A 314 1.30 -16.51 13.06
N GLY A 315 0.64 -16.35 14.20
CA GLY A 315 -0.68 -15.75 14.30
C GLY A 315 -1.78 -16.50 13.57
N ASN A 316 -2.99 -15.96 13.65
CA ASN A 316 -4.18 -16.57 13.04
C ASN A 316 -4.17 -16.44 11.51
N GLY A 317 -5.13 -17.10 10.86
CA GLY A 317 -5.31 -17.04 9.40
C GLY A 317 -4.47 -18.05 8.63
N THR A 318 -4.67 -18.09 7.32
CA THR A 318 -4.16 -19.13 6.42
C THR A 318 -3.21 -18.54 5.41
N LEU A 319 -1.93 -18.93 5.43
CA LEU A 319 -0.98 -18.64 4.36
C LEU A 319 -1.07 -19.73 3.30
N THR A 320 -1.59 -19.41 2.12
CA THR A 320 -1.69 -20.36 1.00
C THR A 320 -0.50 -20.19 0.05
N LEU A 321 0.32 -21.23 -0.09
CA LEU A 321 1.52 -21.26 -0.92
C LEU A 321 1.35 -22.24 -2.09
N ASN A 322 1.17 -21.69 -3.29
CA ASN A 322 1.00 -22.45 -4.52
C ASN A 322 2.18 -22.33 -5.49
N GLY A 323 3.15 -21.47 -5.17
CA GLY A 323 4.38 -21.31 -5.94
C GLY A 323 5.35 -22.50 -5.77
N LEU A 324 6.18 -22.73 -6.78
CA LEU A 324 7.29 -23.68 -6.72
C LEU A 324 8.50 -23.01 -6.03
N ASN A 325 8.48 -23.02 -4.70
CA ASN A 325 9.51 -22.37 -3.91
C ASN A 325 10.84 -23.15 -3.93
N THR A 326 11.95 -22.40 -3.87
CA THR A 326 13.32 -22.93 -3.95
C THR A 326 14.16 -22.58 -2.72
N TYR A 327 13.57 -21.96 -1.69
CA TYR A 327 14.27 -21.82 -0.42
C TYR A 327 14.62 -23.19 0.16
N THR A 328 15.76 -23.26 0.85
CA THR A 328 16.27 -24.52 1.41
C THR A 328 16.21 -24.55 2.93
N GLY A 329 15.68 -23.52 3.59
CA GLY A 329 15.57 -23.49 5.04
C GLY A 329 14.32 -24.19 5.56
N THR A 330 14.32 -24.46 6.86
CA THR A 330 13.19 -25.07 7.60
C THR A 330 11.93 -24.20 7.53
N THR A 331 10.77 -24.85 7.51
CA THR A 331 9.46 -24.20 7.65
C THR A 331 8.88 -24.47 9.04
N THR A 332 8.57 -23.41 9.78
CA THR A 332 7.91 -23.47 11.09
C THR A 332 6.50 -22.87 11.01
N ILE A 333 5.51 -23.57 11.55
CA ILE A 333 4.12 -23.10 11.66
C ILE A 333 3.82 -22.90 13.15
N GLY A 334 4.07 -21.68 13.61
CA GLY A 334 3.83 -21.17 14.96
C GLY A 334 2.36 -21.16 15.38
N ALA A 335 1.47 -20.80 14.45
CA ALA A 335 0.01 -20.75 14.66
C ALA A 335 -0.71 -20.56 13.32
N GLY A 336 -2.02 -20.80 13.32
CA GLY A 336 -2.86 -20.71 12.12
C GLY A 336 -2.55 -21.83 11.14
N THR A 337 -2.75 -21.56 9.84
CA THR A 337 -2.64 -22.57 8.79
C THR A 337 -1.61 -22.19 7.75
N ILE A 338 -0.80 -23.15 7.29
CA ILE A 338 -0.19 -23.09 5.96
C ILE A 338 -0.94 -24.08 5.05
N SER A 339 -1.48 -23.58 3.94
CA SER A 339 -2.10 -24.40 2.90
C SER A 339 -1.15 -24.57 1.72
N ILE A 340 -0.96 -25.81 1.27
CA ILE A 340 -0.04 -26.17 0.19
C ILE A 340 -0.68 -27.14 -0.79
N ASN A 341 -0.18 -27.15 -2.04
CA ASN A 341 -0.63 -28.08 -3.07
C ASN A 341 0.48 -29.03 -3.56
N THR A 342 1.75 -28.77 -3.20
CA THR A 342 2.89 -29.62 -3.57
C THR A 342 3.86 -29.79 -2.40
N LEU A 343 4.51 -30.95 -2.30
CA LEU A 343 5.46 -31.23 -1.23
C LEU A 343 6.55 -32.22 -1.68
N GLN A 344 7.60 -31.72 -2.33
CA GLN A 344 8.71 -32.55 -2.80
C GLN A 344 9.50 -33.16 -1.64
N SER A 345 10.18 -34.27 -1.94
CA SER A 345 11.16 -34.88 -1.04
C SER A 345 12.35 -33.95 -0.81
N VAL A 346 13.12 -34.21 0.26
CA VAL A 346 14.48 -33.70 0.39
C VAL A 346 15.28 -34.09 -0.86
N SER A 347 15.94 -33.12 -1.47
CA SER A 347 16.64 -33.22 -2.76
C SER A 347 15.74 -33.55 -3.96
N GLY A 348 14.41 -33.42 -3.82
CA GLY A 348 13.42 -33.64 -4.89
C GLY A 348 13.11 -32.42 -5.76
N GLY A 349 13.69 -31.26 -5.47
CA GLY A 349 13.46 -30.01 -6.19
C GLY A 349 12.38 -29.12 -5.56
N ALA A 350 11.87 -28.18 -6.36
CA ALA A 350 10.98 -27.11 -5.89
C ALA A 350 9.57 -27.60 -5.55
N SER A 351 8.99 -27.03 -4.48
CA SER A 351 7.61 -27.30 -4.02
C SER A 351 7.07 -26.13 -3.21
N SER A 352 5.80 -26.19 -2.79
CA SER A 352 5.17 -25.16 -1.95
C SER A 352 5.99 -24.85 -0.69
N LEU A 353 6.66 -25.84 -0.09
CA LEU A 353 7.51 -25.65 1.10
C LEU A 353 9.01 -25.70 0.80
N GLY A 354 9.43 -25.27 -0.38
CA GLY A 354 10.85 -25.13 -0.73
C GLY A 354 11.47 -26.38 -1.36
N ALA A 355 12.81 -26.35 -1.49
CA ALA A 355 13.66 -27.37 -2.11
C ALA A 355 14.82 -27.78 -1.18
N PRO A 356 14.56 -28.31 0.02
CA PRO A 356 15.60 -28.62 1.00
C PRO A 356 16.56 -29.71 0.49
N THR A 357 17.84 -29.61 0.84
CA THR A 357 18.89 -30.57 0.44
C THR A 357 19.38 -31.45 1.60
N THR A 358 18.97 -31.16 2.82
CA THR A 358 19.28 -31.95 4.03
C THR A 358 18.00 -32.29 4.78
N VAL A 359 18.03 -33.36 5.57
CA VAL A 359 16.87 -33.77 6.38
C VAL A 359 16.51 -32.68 7.39
N ALA A 360 17.50 -32.10 8.09
CA ALA A 360 17.27 -31.06 9.10
C ALA A 360 16.54 -29.83 8.52
N ASN A 361 16.94 -29.38 7.34
CA ASN A 361 16.29 -28.28 6.64
C ASN A 361 14.94 -28.70 6.02
N GLY A 362 14.79 -29.99 5.71
CA GLY A 362 13.56 -30.56 5.19
C GLY A 362 12.50 -30.83 6.25
N THR A 363 12.82 -30.79 7.54
CA THR A 363 11.80 -30.93 8.59
C THR A 363 10.79 -29.78 8.52
N ILE A 364 9.51 -30.10 8.66
CA ILE A 364 8.42 -29.13 8.80
C ILE A 364 7.97 -29.17 10.25
N ILE A 365 7.85 -28.01 10.88
CA ILE A 365 7.63 -27.90 12.33
C ILE A 365 6.34 -27.14 12.63
N PRO A 366 5.17 -27.79 12.63
CA PRO A 366 3.97 -27.25 13.25
C PRO A 366 4.10 -27.27 14.78
N VAL A 367 3.71 -26.18 15.43
CA VAL A 367 3.67 -26.09 16.90
C VAL A 367 2.30 -25.62 17.37
N ASP A 368 1.96 -26.01 18.59
CA ASP A 368 0.70 -25.75 19.27
C ASP A 368 -0.49 -26.14 18.37
N VAL A 369 -1.47 -25.23 18.19
CA VAL A 369 -2.69 -25.46 17.40
C VAL A 369 -2.52 -25.16 15.91
N ALA A 370 -1.30 -25.28 15.37
CA ALA A 370 -1.01 -25.04 13.97
C ALA A 370 -1.59 -26.12 13.04
N VAL A 371 -1.92 -25.73 11.81
CA VAL A 371 -2.44 -26.62 10.77
C VAL A 371 -1.51 -26.61 9.56
N LEU A 372 -1.04 -27.79 9.16
CA LEU A 372 -0.50 -28.02 7.82
C LEU A 372 -1.61 -28.63 6.96
N LEU A 373 -2.13 -27.84 6.02
CA LEU A 373 -3.20 -28.25 5.11
C LEU A 373 -2.62 -28.58 3.73
N TYR A 374 -2.81 -29.80 3.26
CA TYR A 374 -2.48 -30.25 1.92
C TYR A 374 -3.74 -30.35 1.06
N THR A 375 -3.74 -29.67 -0.09
CA THR A 375 -4.88 -29.58 -1.02
C THR A 375 -4.55 -30.11 -2.42
N GLY A 376 -3.39 -30.73 -2.60
CA GLY A 376 -2.88 -31.15 -3.90
C GLY A 376 -3.52 -32.42 -4.47
N ALA A 377 -3.16 -32.74 -5.71
CA ALA A 377 -3.64 -33.91 -6.45
C ALA A 377 -2.91 -35.23 -6.13
N GLY A 378 -2.08 -35.24 -5.09
CA GLY A 378 -1.26 -36.37 -4.65
C GLY A 378 0.24 -36.07 -4.74
N HIS A 379 0.99 -36.56 -3.74
CA HIS A 379 2.44 -36.41 -3.67
C HIS A 379 3.05 -37.52 -2.80
N SER A 380 4.31 -37.86 -3.06
CA SER A 380 5.15 -38.62 -2.12
C SER A 380 6.28 -37.73 -1.61
N SER A 381 6.52 -37.73 -0.31
CA SER A 381 7.60 -36.99 0.31
C SER A 381 8.33 -37.84 1.36
N ASN A 382 9.65 -37.70 1.44
CA ASN A 382 10.46 -38.21 2.55
C ASN A 382 10.72 -37.16 3.64
N ARG A 383 10.08 -35.99 3.55
CA ARG A 383 10.21 -34.95 4.58
C ARG A 383 9.58 -35.42 5.88
N ILE A 384 10.22 -35.03 6.98
CA ILE A 384 9.72 -35.28 8.34
C ILE A 384 8.76 -34.14 8.70
N ILE A 385 7.59 -34.48 9.25
CA ILE A 385 6.76 -33.52 9.99
C ILE A 385 7.05 -33.75 11.47
N GLN A 386 7.62 -32.76 12.14
CA GLN A 386 7.94 -32.83 13.56
C GLN A 386 7.03 -31.87 14.32
N THR A 387 6.05 -32.38 15.05
CA THR A 387 5.25 -31.55 15.96
C THR A 387 5.98 -31.44 17.30
N GLU A 388 6.00 -30.26 17.92
CA GLU A 388 6.71 -30.04 19.18
C GLU A 388 5.80 -30.01 20.42
N THR A 389 4.49 -29.78 20.23
CA THR A 389 3.48 -29.68 21.31
C THR A 389 2.13 -30.27 20.90
N ASP A 390 1.22 -30.44 21.86
CA ASP A 390 -0.16 -30.89 21.63
C ASP A 390 -0.93 -29.93 20.71
N GLY A 391 -1.81 -30.50 19.88
CA GLY A 391 -2.85 -29.75 19.17
C GLY A 391 -2.59 -29.45 17.70
N SER A 392 -1.42 -29.81 17.16
CA SER A 392 -1.14 -29.59 15.75
C SER A 392 -1.98 -30.54 14.89
N THR A 393 -2.41 -30.03 13.74
CA THR A 393 -3.22 -30.78 12.77
C THR A 393 -2.47 -30.93 11.46
N ILE A 394 -2.33 -32.17 11.00
CA ILE A 394 -1.98 -32.47 9.62
C ILE A 394 -3.28 -32.81 8.90
N ASP A 395 -3.65 -32.00 7.91
CA ASP A 395 -4.88 -32.16 7.14
C ASP A 395 -4.54 -32.45 5.68
N ALA A 396 -4.85 -33.66 5.22
CA ALA A 396 -4.61 -34.12 3.86
C ALA A 396 -5.85 -34.08 2.96
N SER A 397 -6.69 -33.05 3.08
CA SER A 397 -7.91 -32.82 2.28
C SER A 397 -7.69 -32.46 0.79
N GLY A 398 -6.66 -33.01 0.16
CA GLY A 398 -6.39 -32.87 -1.27
C GLY A 398 -7.25 -33.80 -2.14
N SER A 399 -7.18 -33.63 -3.45
CA SER A 399 -7.87 -34.53 -4.39
C SER A 399 -7.13 -35.85 -4.63
N GLY A 400 -5.89 -35.98 -4.14
CA GLY A 400 -5.13 -37.22 -4.20
C GLY A 400 -4.23 -37.47 -2.99
N THR A 401 -3.69 -38.68 -2.91
CA THR A 401 -2.98 -39.18 -1.72
C THR A 401 -1.67 -38.45 -1.45
N LEU A 402 -1.51 -37.97 -0.21
CA LEU A 402 -0.22 -37.53 0.33
C LEU A 402 0.46 -38.70 1.06
N THR A 403 1.58 -39.20 0.53
CA THR A 403 2.40 -40.26 1.14
C THR A 403 3.63 -39.67 1.82
N LEU A 404 3.77 -39.87 3.13
CA LEU A 404 4.90 -39.37 3.93
C LEU A 404 5.78 -40.53 4.41
N SER A 405 6.88 -40.77 3.70
CA SER A 405 7.86 -41.82 4.07
C SER A 405 8.86 -41.37 5.14
N GLY A 406 9.01 -40.05 5.34
CA GLY A 406 9.81 -39.49 6.44
C GLY A 406 9.11 -39.61 7.80
N GLY A 407 7.81 -39.89 7.80
CA GLY A 407 7.00 -40.03 9.00
C GLY A 407 6.58 -38.71 9.65
N ILE A 408 5.67 -38.83 10.61
CA ILE A 408 5.24 -37.76 11.50
C ILE A 408 5.80 -38.09 12.87
N THR A 409 6.71 -37.26 13.36
CA THR A 409 7.25 -37.37 14.72
C THR A 409 6.45 -36.41 15.59
N ALA A 410 5.79 -36.95 16.63
CA ALA A 410 4.90 -36.16 17.46
C ALA A 410 5.48 -35.91 18.86
N GLY A 411 5.55 -34.64 19.24
CA GLY A 411 5.38 -34.24 20.63
C GLY A 411 3.89 -34.21 20.93
N GLY A 412 3.40 -35.07 21.83
CA GLY A 412 2.04 -34.93 22.36
C GLY A 412 0.87 -35.45 21.51
N ASN A 413 -0.36 -35.05 21.86
CA ASN A 413 -1.63 -35.43 21.22
C ASN A 413 -1.92 -34.55 19.99
N ASN A 414 -1.88 -35.14 18.80
CA ASN A 414 -2.02 -34.45 17.52
C ASN A 414 -3.15 -35.05 16.66
N ASN A 415 -3.73 -34.24 15.77
CA ASN A 415 -4.80 -34.66 14.89
C ASN A 415 -4.28 -34.95 13.47
N LEU A 416 -4.75 -36.05 12.90
CA LEU A 416 -4.53 -36.39 11.50
C LEU A 416 -5.89 -36.50 10.81
N ILE A 417 -6.10 -35.69 9.77
CA ILE A 417 -7.29 -35.71 8.91
C ILE A 417 -6.83 -36.22 7.54
N ILE A 418 -7.48 -37.28 7.04
CA ILE A 418 -7.16 -37.97 5.77
C ILE A 418 -8.39 -37.98 4.87
#